data_AF-A0A109VBN9-F1
#
_entry.id   AF-A0A109VBN9-F1
#
_cell.length_a   1.000
_cell.length_b   1.000
_cell.length_c   1.000
_cell.angle_alpha   90.00
_cell.angle_beta   90.00
_cell.angle_gamma   90.00
#
_symmetry.space_group_name_H-M   'P 1'
#
loop_
_entity.id
_entity.type
_entity.pdbx_description
1 polymer ?
#
loop_
_entity_poly.entity_id
_entity_poly.type
_entity_poly.pdbx_seq_one_letter_code
_entity_poly.pdbx_strand_id
1 'polypeptide(L)'
;PALKSNWLTYHVITCFLGYSAFAVSFGGSVMYLFKTRKAAQKPSEKTEGDDLSVAFESLDDIIYKTVAIGFLLLSVGIITGAVWANYAWGSYWSWDPKETWS
;
A
#
# COMPACT_ATOMS: atom_id res chain seq x y z
N PRO A 1 -21.31 8.52 -21.92
CA PRO A 1 -21.48 7.43 -20.92
C PRO A 1 -20.12 6.96 -20.36
N ALA A 2 -19.46 7.79 -19.54
CA ALA A 2 -18.12 7.51 -18.96
C ALA A 2 -18.14 6.46 -17.82
N LEU A 3 -19.33 6.18 -17.26
CA LEU A 3 -19.56 5.22 -16.18
C LEU A 3 -19.82 3.77 -16.67
N LYS A 4 -19.75 3.49 -17.98
CA LYS A 4 -19.96 2.13 -18.55
C LYS A 4 -18.69 1.50 -19.13
N SER A 5 -17.51 2.00 -18.75
CA SER A 5 -16.24 1.46 -19.23
C SER A 5 -15.67 0.47 -18.21
N ASN A 6 -15.41 -0.77 -18.64
CA ASN A 6 -14.75 -1.80 -17.82
C ASN A 6 -13.38 -1.33 -17.29
N TRP A 7 -12.73 -0.38 -17.97
CA TRP A 7 -11.46 0.21 -17.57
C TRP A 7 -11.51 0.96 -16.23
N LEU A 8 -12.63 1.64 -15.92
CA LEU A 8 -12.78 2.32 -14.63
C LEU A 8 -12.79 1.29 -13.48
N THR A 9 -13.43 0.14 -13.71
CA THR A 9 -13.53 -0.92 -12.70
C THR A 9 -12.15 -1.53 -12.43
N TYR A 10 -11.36 -1.83 -13.47
CA TYR A 10 -10.00 -2.33 -13.30
C TYR A 10 -9.07 -1.34 -12.59
N HIS A 11 -9.18 -0.05 -12.91
CA HIS A 11 -8.42 0.99 -12.24
C HIS A 11 -8.77 1.08 -10.75
N VAL A 12 -10.06 1.17 -10.41
CA VAL A 12 -10.50 1.30 -9.01
C VAL A 12 -10.12 0.07 -8.19
N ILE A 13 -10.23 -1.14 -8.74
CA ILE A 13 -9.85 -2.38 -8.03
C ILE A 13 -8.34 -2.43 -7.78
N THR A 14 -7.51 -2.09 -8.78
CA THR A 14 -6.05 -2.11 -8.61
C THR A 14 -5.58 -1.06 -7.60
N CYS A 15 -6.14 0.15 -7.63
CA CYS A 15 -5.89 1.17 -6.62
C CYS A 15 -6.34 0.72 -5.23
N PHE A 16 -7.55 0.16 -5.09
CA PHE A 16 -8.06 -0.30 -3.80
C PHE A 16 -7.20 -1.40 -3.20
N LEU A 17 -6.74 -2.36 -4.01
CA LEU A 17 -5.82 -3.41 -3.58
C LEU A 17 -4.45 -2.84 -3.17
N GLY A 18 -3.91 -1.89 -3.92
CA GLY A 18 -2.66 -1.20 -3.57
C GLY A 18 -2.74 -0.47 -2.23
N TYR A 19 -3.80 0.33 -2.02
CA TYR A 19 -4.02 1.01 -0.73
C TYR A 19 -4.26 0.04 0.43
N SER A 20 -4.97 -1.05 0.18
CA SER A 20 -5.19 -2.09 1.20
C SER A 20 -3.88 -2.73 1.64
N ALA A 21 -2.97 -3.02 0.69
CA ALA A 21 -1.64 -3.53 1.01
C ALA A 21 -0.84 -2.53 1.86
N PHE A 22 -0.83 -1.25 1.50
CA PHE A 22 -0.15 -0.22 2.31
C PHE A 22 -0.76 -0.05 3.71
N ALA A 23 -2.08 -0.16 3.84
CA ALA A 23 -2.76 -0.09 5.14
C ALA A 23 -2.35 -1.26 6.05
N VAL A 24 -2.23 -2.47 5.51
CA VAL A 24 -1.73 -3.65 6.26
C VAL A 24 -0.28 -3.45 6.67
N SER A 25 0.58 -2.96 5.77
CA SER A 25 1.98 -2.65 6.10
C SER A 25 2.09 -1.60 7.20
N PHE A 26 1.26 -0.55 7.16
CA PHE A 26 1.23 0.47 8.21
C PHE A 26 0.84 -0.13 9.56
N GLY A 27 -0.20 -0.97 9.61
CA GLY A 27 -0.60 -1.69 10.81
C GLY A 27 0.52 -2.59 11.36
N GLY A 28 1.20 -3.32 10.48
CA GLY A 28 2.37 -4.14 10.82
C GLY A 28 3.51 -3.32 11.43
N SER A 29 3.86 -2.19 10.81
CA SER A 29 4.90 -1.28 11.30
C SER A 29 4.56 -0.67 12.67
N VAL A 30 3.29 -0.33 12.91
CA VAL A 30 2.82 0.15 14.22
C VAL A 30 2.96 -0.95 15.28
N MET A 31 2.58 -2.18 14.96
CA MET A 31 2.75 -3.33 15.86
C MET A 31 4.22 -3.61 16.16
N TYR A 32 5.08 -3.54 15.15
CA TYR A 32 6.53 -3.65 15.29
C TYR A 32 7.07 -2.63 16.29
N LEU A 33 6.68 -1.35 16.15
CA LEU A 33 7.10 -0.28 17.04
C LEU A 33 6.63 -0.48 18.49
N PHE A 34 5.41 -0.96 18.71
CA PHE A 34 4.93 -1.30 20.05
C PHE A 34 5.71 -2.46 20.69
N LYS A 35 6.03 -3.50 19.92
CA LYS A 35 6.86 -4.62 20.40
C LYS A 35 8.28 -4.15 20.76
N THR A 36 8.91 -3.34 19.91
CA THR A 36 10.24 -2.76 20.16
C THR A 36 10.26 -1.88 21.41
N ARG A 37 9.22 -1.07 21.63
CA ARG A 37 9.08 -0.26 22.86
C ARG A 37 8.92 -1.13 24.12
N LYS A 38 8.15 -2.23 24.06
CA LYS A 38 7.97 -3.15 25.19
C LYS A 38 9.26 -3.92 25.50
N ALA A 39 9.98 -4.38 24.48
CA ALA A 39 11.28 -5.03 24.64
C ALA A 39 12.31 -4.10 25.30
N ALA A 40 12.33 -2.81 24.94
CA ALA A 40 13.20 -1.82 25.58
C ALA A 40 12.87 -1.56 27.06
N GLN A 41 11.63 -1.82 27.51
CA GLN A 41 11.19 -1.60 28.89
C GLN A 41 11.40 -2.81 29.81
N LYS A 42 11.57 -4.01 29.26
CA LYS A 42 11.80 -5.24 30.05
C LYS A 42 13.14 -5.89 29.66
N PRO A 43 14.26 -5.51 30.28
CA PRO A 43 15.59 -6.03 29.92
C PRO A 43 15.88 -7.45 30.45
N SER A 44 14.96 -8.07 31.19
CA SER A 44 15.26 -9.22 32.07
C SER A 44 14.27 -10.37 31.90
N GLU A 45 14.18 -10.95 30.70
CA GLU A 45 13.71 -12.33 30.53
C GLU A 45 14.48 -12.98 29.38
N LYS A 46 15.63 -13.56 29.72
CA LYS A 46 16.67 -14.04 28.79
C LYS A 46 16.27 -15.31 28.01
N THR A 47 15.01 -15.71 28.08
CA THR A 47 14.42 -16.88 27.41
C THR A 47 13.42 -16.47 26.32
N GLU A 48 12.86 -15.24 26.36
CA GLU A 48 11.95 -14.70 25.32
C GLU A 48 12.69 -14.12 24.10
N GLY A 49 14.02 -14.00 24.15
CA GLY A 49 14.81 -13.30 23.13
C GLY A 49 14.82 -13.96 21.75
N ASP A 50 14.75 -15.29 21.69
CA ASP A 50 14.79 -16.07 20.45
C ASP A 50 13.41 -16.09 19.75
N ASP A 51 12.32 -16.24 20.51
CA ASP A 51 10.97 -16.11 19.96
C ASP A 51 10.65 -14.68 19.52
N LEU A 52 11.15 -13.65 20.23
CA LEU A 52 10.98 -12.26 19.79
C LEU A 52 11.78 -11.97 18.52
N SER A 53 13.03 -12.41 18.40
CA SER A 53 13.85 -12.15 17.21
C SER A 53 13.24 -12.81 15.97
N VAL A 54 12.81 -14.06 16.07
CA VAL A 54 12.10 -14.78 14.99
C VAL A 54 10.80 -14.08 14.63
N ALA A 55 10.04 -13.60 15.62
CA ALA A 55 8.81 -12.85 15.38
C ALA A 55 9.05 -11.48 14.73
N PHE A 56 10.17 -10.81 15.03
CA PHE A 56 10.54 -9.54 14.41
C PHE A 56 11.00 -9.71 12.95
N GLU A 57 11.85 -10.71 12.67
CA GLU A 57 12.25 -11.03 11.28
C GLU A 57 11.05 -11.40 10.42
N SER A 58 10.14 -12.22 10.96
CA SER A 58 8.92 -12.61 10.24
C SER A 58 8.01 -11.41 9.95
N LEU A 59 7.88 -10.48 10.91
CA LEU A 59 7.09 -9.26 10.73
C LEU A 59 7.72 -8.32 9.70
N ASP A 60 9.03 -8.15 9.74
CA ASP A 60 9.77 -7.29 8.82
C ASP A 60 9.68 -7.81 7.38
N ASP A 61 9.84 -9.12 7.17
CA ASP A 61 9.69 -9.77 5.87
C ASP A 61 8.26 -9.63 5.31
N ILE A 62 7.24 -9.79 6.15
CA ILE A 62 5.84 -9.57 5.77
C ILE A 62 5.59 -8.10 5.39
N ILE A 63 6.08 -7.15 6.19
CA ILE A 63 5.94 -5.72 5.91
C ILE A 63 6.62 -5.39 4.58
N TYR A 64 7.85 -5.82 4.39
CA TYR A 64 8.62 -5.58 3.17
C TYR A 64 7.91 -6.13 1.93
N LYS A 65 7.49 -7.40 1.96
CA LYS A 65 6.75 -8.02 0.85
C LYS A 65 5.44 -7.30 0.55
N THR A 66 4.70 -6.92 1.59
CA THR A 66 3.40 -6.25 1.43
C THR A 66 3.57 -4.84 0.86
N VAL A 67 4.59 -4.09 1.28
CA VAL A 67 4.94 -2.78 0.70
C VAL A 67 5.35 -2.92 -0.76
N ALA A 68 6.20 -3.91 -1.09
CA ALA A 68 6.65 -4.15 -2.45
C ALA A 68 5.47 -4.48 -3.39
N ILE A 69 4.56 -5.35 -2.95
CA ILE A 69 3.34 -5.68 -3.68
C ILE A 69 2.43 -4.45 -3.82
N GLY A 70 2.23 -3.69 -2.74
CA GLY A 70 1.44 -2.46 -2.75
C GLY A 70 1.97 -1.43 -3.75
N PHE A 71 3.30 -1.25 -3.81
CA PHE A 71 3.97 -0.35 -4.75
C PHE A 71 3.79 -0.79 -6.21
N LEU A 72 3.93 -2.07 -6.49
CA LEU A 72 3.68 -2.61 -7.83
C LEU A 72 2.22 -2.42 -8.27
N LEU A 73 1.27 -2.73 -7.38
CA LEU A 73 -0.16 -2.56 -7.64
C LEU A 73 -0.53 -1.08 -7.86
N LEU A 74 0.05 -0.17 -7.08
CA LEU A 74 -0.13 1.26 -7.26
C LEU A 74 0.41 1.73 -8.62
N SER A 75 1.58 1.24 -9.02
CA SER A 75 2.18 1.57 -10.32
C SER A 75 1.27 1.14 -11.49
N VAL A 76 0.71 -0.06 -11.42
CA VAL A 76 -0.30 -0.54 -12.38
C VAL A 76 -1.58 0.29 -12.31
N GLY A 77 -2.00 0.69 -11.11
CA GLY A 77 -3.12 1.60 -10.88
C GLY A 77 -2.95 2.93 -11.62
N ILE A 78 -1.77 3.55 -11.54
CA ILE A 78 -1.46 4.80 -12.24
C ILE A 78 -1.54 4.60 -13.77
N ILE A 79 -0.95 3.53 -14.29
CA ILE A 79 -0.97 3.23 -15.74
C ILE A 79 -2.40 3.00 -16.23
N THR A 80 -3.19 2.19 -15.52
CA THR A 80 -4.59 1.92 -15.88
C THR A 80 -5.46 3.17 -15.75
N GLY A 81 -5.15 4.07 -14.81
CA GLY A 81 -5.79 5.37 -14.66
C GLY A 81 -5.54 6.28 -15.85
N ALA A 82 -4.30 6.34 -16.34
CA ALA A 82 -3.94 7.11 -17.53
C ALA A 82 -4.66 6.61 -18.79
N VAL A 83 -4.80 5.28 -18.95
CA VAL A 83 -5.56 4.67 -20.05
C VAL A 83 -7.05 5.01 -19.95
N TRP A 84 -7.63 4.97 -18.75
CA TRP A 84 -9.01 5.39 -18.55
C TRP A 84 -9.22 6.87 -18.86
N ALA A 85 -8.30 7.77 -18.46
CA ALA A 85 -8.37 9.19 -18.76
C ALA A 85 -8.45 9.45 -20.27
N ASN A 86 -7.61 8.74 -21.05
CA ASN A 86 -7.66 8.81 -22.52
C ASN A 86 -9.02 8.33 -23.07
N TYR A 87 -9.59 7.27 -22.52
CA TYR A 87 -10.88 6.75 -22.96
C TYR A 87 -12.07 7.64 -22.57
N ALA A 88 -12.00 8.30 -21.41
CA ALA A 88 -13.08 9.12 -20.87
C ALA A 88 -13.09 10.55 -21.44
N TRP A 89 -11.91 11.13 -21.69
CA TRP A 89 -11.76 12.54 -22.07
C TRP A 89 -10.99 12.76 -23.39
N GLY A 90 -10.53 11.69 -24.05
CA GLY A 90 -9.81 11.78 -25.33
C GLY A 90 -8.34 12.22 -25.21
N SER A 91 -7.87 12.52 -23.99
CA SER A 91 -6.48 12.86 -23.69
C SER A 91 -6.02 12.12 -22.44
N TYR A 92 -4.74 11.72 -22.39
CA TYR A 92 -4.13 11.07 -21.20
C TYR A 92 -4.01 12.02 -20.01
N TRP A 93 -3.97 13.32 -20.29
CA TRP A 93 -3.83 14.39 -19.32
C TRP A 93 -4.45 15.65 -19.92
N SER A 94 -5.45 16.24 -19.26
CA SER A 94 -5.95 17.55 -19.65
C SER A 94 -5.51 18.55 -18.57
N TRP A 95 -4.80 19.60 -18.95
CA TRP A 95 -4.45 20.72 -18.05
C TRP A 95 -5.69 21.57 -17.70
N ASP A 96 -6.82 20.92 -17.44
CA ASP A 96 -8.10 21.56 -17.13
C ASP A 96 -8.06 22.05 -15.66
N PRO A 97 -8.64 23.21 -15.31
CA PRO A 97 -8.54 23.79 -13.96
C PRO A 97 -9.00 22.84 -12.84
N LYS A 98 -9.90 21.90 -13.14
CA LYS A 98 -10.37 20.84 -12.23
C LYS A 98 -9.33 19.75 -11.88
N GLU A 99 -8.26 19.61 -12.67
CA GLU A 99 -7.21 18.59 -12.52
C GLU A 99 -5.86 19.17 -12.05
N THR A 100 -5.72 20.49 -12.07
CA THR A 100 -4.48 21.20 -11.68
C THR A 100 -4.63 22.00 -10.39
N TRP A 101 -5.85 22.43 -10.07
CA TRP A 101 -6.16 23.20 -8.86
C TRP A 101 -7.29 22.53 -8.08
N SER A 102 -6.92 21.54 -7.28
CA SER A 102 -7.62 21.10 -6.07
C SER A 102 -6.59 20.64 -5.05
#